data_AF-A0A3B0KKI5-F1
#
_entry.id   AF-A0A3B0KKI5-F1
#
_cell.length_a   1.000
_cell.length_b   1.000
_cell.length_c   1.000
_cell.angle_alpha   90.00
_cell.angle_beta   90.00
_cell.angle_gamma   90.00
#
_symmetry.space_group_name_H-M   'P 1'
#
loop_
_entity.id
_entity.type
_entity.pdbx_description
1 polymer ?
#
loop_
_entity_poly.entity_id
_entity_poly.type
_entity_poly.pdbx_seq_one_letter_code
_entity_poly.pdbx_strand_id
1 'polypeptide(L)'
;MTQVESRSNYSRLFKEFLRQSYINGLHPFIYPTPVRYAKALWLVLMAAIVVWTHVVIVNLTLEYLDQPTEIHMAPDLVHVANSPFPAVGVCTSNKISQRLLRSYAIEL
;
A
#
# COMPACT_ATOMS: atom_id res chain seq x y z
N MET A 1 29.10 -31.18 -34.23
CA MET A 1 29.91 -31.08 -33.00
C MET A 1 29.49 -29.91 -32.08
N THR A 2 28.69 -28.95 -32.55
CA THR A 2 28.38 -27.69 -31.83
C THR A 2 27.26 -27.77 -30.76
N GLN A 3 26.30 -28.69 -30.89
CA GLN A 3 25.15 -28.80 -29.97
C GLN A 3 25.51 -29.34 -28.57
N VAL A 4 26.44 -30.30 -28.50
CA VAL A 4 26.85 -30.96 -27.23
C VAL A 4 27.62 -29.99 -26.33
N GLU A 5 28.48 -29.16 -26.94
CA GLU A 5 29.32 -28.18 -26.25
C GLU A 5 28.49 -27.02 -25.67
N SER A 6 27.47 -26.56 -26.40
CA SER A 6 26.53 -25.54 -25.93
C SER A 6 25.74 -25.99 -24.69
N ARG A 7 25.24 -27.25 -24.70
CA ARG A 7 24.47 -27.82 -23.58
C ARG A 7 25.33 -27.98 -22.31
N SER A 8 26.58 -28.40 -22.50
CA SER A 8 27.57 -28.52 -21.42
C SER A 8 27.85 -27.15 -20.78
N ASN A 9 28.13 -26.12 -21.59
CA ASN A 9 28.37 -24.77 -21.12
C ASN A 9 27.16 -24.17 -20.39
N TYR A 10 25.94 -24.35 -20.90
CA TYR A 10 24.73 -23.88 -20.23
C TYR A 10 24.55 -24.51 -18.85
N SER A 11 24.76 -25.83 -18.73
CA SER A 11 24.63 -26.53 -17.44
C SER A 11 25.63 -26.04 -16.38
N ARG A 12 26.83 -25.64 -16.83
CA ARG A 12 27.87 -25.07 -15.97
C ARG A 12 27.48 -23.67 -15.51
N LEU A 13 27.06 -22.81 -16.43
CA LEU A 13 26.59 -21.46 -16.12
C LEU A 13 25.38 -21.47 -15.19
N PHE A 14 24.44 -22.39 -15.41
CA PHE A 14 23.27 -22.54 -14.55
C PHE A 14 23.63 -22.96 -13.13
N LYS A 15 24.56 -23.91 -12.96
CA LYS A 15 25.07 -24.29 -11.63
C LYS A 15 25.79 -23.14 -10.94
N GLU A 16 26.57 -22.36 -11.68
CA GLU A 16 27.26 -21.18 -11.14
C GLU A 16 26.25 -20.12 -10.70
N PHE A 17 25.21 -19.88 -11.51
CA PHE A 17 24.12 -18.99 -11.18
C PHE A 17 23.39 -19.42 -9.90
N LEU A 18 23.01 -20.71 -9.79
CA LEU A 18 22.35 -21.22 -8.59
C LEU A 18 23.22 -21.09 -7.33
N ARG A 19 24.56 -21.15 -7.50
CA ARG A 19 25.53 -21.07 -6.40
C ARG A 19 25.81 -19.64 -5.96
N GLN A 20 25.87 -18.69 -6.91
CA GLN A 20 26.27 -17.31 -6.67
C GLN A 20 25.08 -16.34 -6.55
N SER A 21 23.86 -16.83 -6.74
CA SER A 21 22.64 -16.03 -6.58
C SER A 21 22.37 -15.66 -5.12
N TYR A 22 21.89 -14.44 -4.90
CA TYR A 22 21.37 -13.96 -3.63
C TYR A 22 19.95 -14.48 -3.30
N ILE A 23 19.38 -15.31 -4.18
CA ILE A 23 18.04 -15.89 -4.00
C ILE A 23 18.15 -17.04 -3.01
N ASN A 24 17.64 -16.80 -1.80
CA ASN A 24 17.54 -17.82 -0.77
C ASN A 24 16.72 -19.01 -1.26
N GLY A 25 17.25 -20.22 -1.02
CA GLY A 25 16.56 -21.46 -1.39
C GLY A 25 16.87 -22.02 -2.79
N LEU A 26 17.80 -21.46 -3.56
CA LEU A 26 18.24 -22.11 -4.82
C LEU A 26 19.30 -23.20 -4.60
N HIS A 27 19.99 -23.14 -3.46
CA HIS A 27 21.07 -24.07 -3.09
C HIS A 27 20.67 -25.55 -3.09
N PRO A 28 19.49 -25.96 -2.58
CA PRO A 28 19.06 -27.37 -2.55
C PRO A 28 18.97 -28.06 -3.93
N PHE A 29 18.90 -27.30 -5.02
CA PHE A 29 18.92 -27.87 -6.37
C PHE A 29 20.31 -28.37 -6.79
N ILE A 30 21.38 -27.80 -6.20
CA ILE A 30 22.77 -28.12 -6.50
C ILE A 30 23.20 -29.41 -5.78
N TYR A 31 22.82 -29.57 -4.51
CA TYR A 31 23.26 -30.70 -3.70
C TYR A 31 22.56 -32.00 -4.08
N PRO A 32 23.27 -33.14 -4.02
CA PRO A 32 22.64 -34.45 -4.12
C PRO A 32 21.83 -34.70 -2.85
N THR A 33 20.53 -34.94 -3.02
CA THR A 33 19.62 -35.30 -1.93
C THR A 33 19.26 -36.78 -2.04
N PRO A 34 19.26 -37.56 -0.95
CA PRO A 34 18.93 -39.00 -0.98
C PRO A 34 17.46 -39.27 -1.32
N VAL A 35 16.59 -38.28 -1.16
CA VAL A 35 15.14 -38.38 -1.43
C VAL A 35 14.85 -38.05 -2.90
N ARG A 36 14.25 -39.00 -3.63
CA ARG A 36 13.94 -38.89 -5.07
C ARG A 36 13.09 -37.66 -5.44
N TYR A 37 12.16 -37.27 -4.57
CA TYR A 37 11.21 -36.18 -4.83
C TYR A 37 11.52 -34.87 -4.09
N ALA A 38 12.61 -34.80 -3.32
CA ALA A 38 12.92 -33.61 -2.53
C ALA A 38 13.06 -32.36 -3.41
N LYS A 39 13.69 -32.47 -4.58
CA LYS A 39 13.85 -31.35 -5.52
C LYS A 39 12.52 -30.89 -6.12
N ALA A 40 11.61 -31.83 -6.41
CA ALA A 40 10.29 -31.50 -6.94
C ALA A 40 9.43 -30.80 -5.88
N LEU A 41 9.40 -31.33 -4.64
CA LEU A 41 8.72 -30.70 -3.52
C LEU A 41 9.27 -29.30 -3.22
N TRP A 42 10.59 -29.14 -3.29
CA TRP A 42 11.25 -27.86 -3.10
C TRP A 42 10.91 -26.85 -4.20
N LEU A 43 10.80 -27.30 -5.45
CA LEU A 43 10.35 -26.46 -6.57
C LEU A 43 8.90 -26.03 -6.38
N VAL A 44 8.02 -26.94 -5.98
CA VAL A 44 6.61 -26.63 -5.68
C VAL A 44 6.52 -25.62 -4.54
N LEU A 45 7.31 -25.78 -3.48
CA LEU A 45 7.35 -24.83 -2.36
C LEU A 45 7.81 -23.44 -2.81
N MET A 46 8.90 -23.36 -3.58
CA MET A 46 9.41 -22.10 -4.12
C MET A 46 8.38 -21.42 -5.02
N ALA A 47 7.72 -22.19 -5.90
CA ALA A 47 6.66 -21.67 -6.76
C ALA A 47 5.47 -21.16 -5.94
N ALA A 48 5.06 -21.88 -4.91
CA ALA A 48 3.98 -21.47 -4.01
C ALA A 48 4.32 -20.16 -3.28
N ILE A 49 5.55 -20.01 -2.78
CA ILE A 49 6.02 -18.78 -2.15
C ILE A 49 5.98 -17.61 -3.13
N VAL A 50 6.49 -17.79 -4.35
CA VAL A 50 6.48 -16.74 -5.39
C VAL A 50 5.06 -16.31 -5.74
N VAL A 51 4.14 -17.26 -5.93
CA VAL A 51 2.73 -16.95 -6.22
C VAL A 51 2.10 -16.20 -5.05
N TRP A 52 2.31 -16.67 -3.82
CA TRP A 52 1.75 -16.05 -2.62
C TRP A 52 2.25 -14.62 -2.42
N THR A 53 3.56 -14.40 -2.51
CA THR A 53 4.12 -13.05 -2.38
C THR A 53 3.61 -12.13 -3.48
N HIS A 54 3.43 -12.63 -4.70
CA HIS A 54 2.86 -11.84 -5.80
C HIS A 54 1.42 -11.40 -5.51
N VAL A 55 0.59 -12.30 -4.98
CA VAL A 55 -0.78 -11.97 -4.57
C VAL A 55 -0.79 -10.89 -3.49
N VAL A 56 0.07 -11.03 -2.47
CA VAL A 56 0.18 -10.04 -1.38
C VAL A 56 0.63 -8.67 -1.91
N ILE A 57 1.65 -8.64 -2.78
CA ILE A 57 2.16 -7.41 -3.39
C ILE A 57 1.05 -6.71 -4.18
N VAL A 58 0.31 -7.44 -5.02
CA VAL A 58 -0.80 -6.87 -5.79
C VAL A 58 -1.87 -6.30 -4.86
N ASN A 59 -2.25 -7.03 -3.82
CA ASN A 59 -3.27 -6.57 -2.87
C ASN A 59 -2.84 -5.29 -2.15
N LEU A 60 -1.62 -5.26 -1.63
CA LEU A 60 -1.06 -4.05 -1.00
C LEU A 60 -0.99 -2.90 -2.01
N THR A 61 -0.58 -3.16 -3.25
CA THR A 61 -0.50 -2.12 -4.28
C THR A 61 -1.87 -1.51 -4.56
N LEU A 62 -2.91 -2.32 -4.62
CA LEU A 62 -4.29 -1.84 -4.78
C LEU A 62 -4.74 -0.99 -3.60
N GLU A 63 -4.44 -1.41 -2.38
CA GLU A 63 -4.75 -0.66 -1.15
C GLU A 63 -4.01 0.68 -1.10
N TYR A 64 -2.73 0.71 -1.52
CA TYR A 64 -1.96 1.95 -1.64
C TYR A 64 -2.51 2.90 -2.70
N LEU A 65 -3.01 2.37 -3.82
CA LEU A 65 -3.61 3.17 -4.89
C LEU A 65 -4.94 3.79 -4.46
N ASP A 66 -5.69 3.14 -3.58
CA ASP A 66 -6.95 3.66 -3.04
C ASP A 66 -6.74 4.85 -2.09
N GLN A 67 -5.50 5.14 -1.67
CA GLN A 67 -5.12 6.23 -0.77
C GLN A 67 -6.14 6.44 0.37
N PRO A 68 -6.31 5.47 1.28
CA PRO A 68 -7.15 5.70 2.45
C PRO A 68 -6.53 6.84 3.25
N THR A 69 -7.18 8.00 3.23
CA THR A 69 -6.73 9.16 3.98
C THR A 69 -6.84 8.85 5.47
N GLU A 70 -5.72 8.55 6.12
CA GLU A 70 -5.66 8.41 7.57
C GLU A 70 -5.80 9.79 8.21
N ILE A 71 -6.96 10.04 8.82
CA ILE A 71 -7.22 11.28 9.56
C ILE A 71 -6.66 11.10 10.96
N HIS A 72 -5.42 11.54 11.16
CA HIS A 72 -4.80 11.61 12.49
C HIS A 72 -5.35 12.82 13.24
N MET A 73 -6.33 12.60 14.12
CA MET A 73 -6.75 13.62 15.07
C MET A 73 -5.72 13.67 16.20
N ALA A 74 -4.71 14.54 16.07
CA ALA A 74 -3.90 14.92 17.21
C ALA A 74 -4.76 15.80 18.13
N PRO A 75 -5.06 15.40 19.38
CA PRO A 75 -5.63 16.30 20.38
C PRO A 75 -4.49 17.20 20.87
N ASP A 76 -3.93 17.97 19.96
CA ASP A 76 -2.90 18.91 20.31
C ASP A 76 -3.63 20.06 21.01
N LEU A 77 -3.67 19.97 22.35
CA LEU A 77 -3.85 21.11 23.25
C LEU A 77 -2.64 22.05 23.11
N VAL A 78 -2.20 22.34 21.88
CA VAL A 78 -1.41 23.53 21.63
C VAL A 78 -2.26 24.62 22.23
N HIS A 79 -1.76 25.26 23.29
CA HIS A 79 -2.42 26.40 23.88
C HIS A 79 -2.58 27.40 22.74
N VAL A 80 -3.76 27.44 22.13
CA VAL A 80 -4.09 28.32 21.04
C VAL A 80 -4.31 29.70 21.66
N ALA A 81 -3.24 30.27 22.22
CA ALA A 81 -3.21 31.60 22.79
C ALA A 81 -3.47 32.68 21.71
N ASN A 82 -3.37 32.31 20.41
CA ASN A 82 -3.63 33.15 19.25
C ASN A 82 -4.68 32.54 18.30
N SER A 83 -5.77 31.96 18.83
CA SER A 83 -6.87 31.52 17.97
C SER A 83 -7.60 32.77 17.49
N PRO A 84 -7.79 32.99 16.17
CA PRO A 84 -8.61 34.10 15.73
C PRO A 84 -10.01 33.90 16.30
N PHE A 85 -10.53 34.95 16.96
CA PHE A 85 -11.90 34.91 17.47
C PHE A 85 -12.85 34.60 16.30
N PRO A 86 -13.76 33.62 16.44
CA PRO A 86 -14.60 33.20 15.32
C PRO A 86 -15.55 34.32 14.91
N ALA A 87 -15.98 34.30 13.65
CA ALA A 87 -17.07 35.17 13.22
C ALA A 87 -18.36 34.76 13.97
N VAL A 88 -18.85 35.64 14.85
CA VAL A 88 -20.10 35.42 15.58
C VAL A 88 -21.22 36.22 14.93
N GLY A 89 -22.14 35.51 14.26
CA GLY A 89 -23.39 36.09 13.80
C GLY A 89 -24.41 36.13 14.92
N VAL A 90 -24.76 37.33 15.40
CA VAL A 90 -25.85 37.51 16.38
C VAL A 90 -27.12 37.92 15.63
N CYS A 91 -28.13 37.08 15.66
CA CYS A 91 -29.45 37.38 15.11
C CYS A 91 -30.47 37.49 16.24
N THR A 92 -31.41 38.44 16.11
CA THR A 92 -32.57 38.49 16.99
C THR A 92 -33.55 37.37 16.60
N SER A 93 -34.20 36.74 17.57
CA SER A 93 -35.27 35.76 17.29
C SER A 93 -36.48 36.39 16.60
N ASN A 94 -36.62 37.72 16.67
CA ASN A 94 -37.66 38.44 15.98
C ASN A 94 -37.25 38.72 14.52
N LYS A 95 -38.05 38.23 13.59
CA LYS A 95 -37.84 38.39 12.15
C LYS A 95 -38.38 39.73 11.61
N ILE A 96 -39.18 40.45 12.40
CA ILE A 96 -39.92 41.62 11.95
C ILE A 96 -39.74 42.79 12.92
N SER A 97 -39.32 43.94 12.38
CA SER A 97 -39.34 45.20 13.13
C SER A 97 -40.70 45.87 12.98
N GLN A 98 -41.45 45.95 14.08
CA GLN A 98 -42.73 46.67 14.12
C GLN A 98 -42.58 48.14 13.69
N ARG A 99 -41.43 48.75 13.99
CA ARG A 99 -41.15 50.14 13.60
C ARG A 99 -41.05 50.27 12.07
N LEU A 100 -40.31 49.36 11.43
CA LEU A 100 -40.21 49.33 9.96
C LEU A 100 -41.57 49.03 9.32
N LEU A 101 -42.36 48.14 9.91
CA LEU A 101 -43.69 47.82 9.40
C LEU A 101 -44.65 49.03 9.46
N ARG A 102 -44.57 49.83 10.53
CA ARG A 102 -45.36 51.07 10.65
C ARG A 102 -44.92 52.15 9.68
N SER A 103 -43.61 52.31 9.41
CA SER A 103 -43.16 53.30 8.42
C SER A 103 -43.61 52.94 7.01
N TYR A 104 -43.51 51.66 6.61
CA TYR A 104 -44.03 51.20 5.32
C TYR A 104 -45.54 51.41 5.17
N ALA A 105 -46.31 51.25 6.26
CA ALA A 105 -47.76 51.43 6.23
C ALA A 105 -48.22 52.89 6.15
N ILE A 106 -47.35 53.85 6.46
CA ILE A 106 -47.64 55.30 6.34
C ILE A 106 -47.23 55.82 4.94
N GLU A 107 -46.23 55.19 4.31
CA GLU A 107 -45.73 55.54 2.98
C GLU A 107 -46.60 54.97 1.84
N LEU A 108 -47.57 54.10 2.17
CA LEU A 108 -48.59 53.55 1.28
C LEU A 108 -49.91 54.35 1.37
#